data_AF-A0AAV7HXW6-F1
#
_entry.id   AF-A0AAV7HXW6-F1
#
_cell.length_a   1.000
_cell.length_b   1.000
_cell.length_c   1.000
_cell.angle_alpha   90.00
_cell.angle_beta   90.00
_cell.angle_gamma   90.00
#
_symmetry.space_group_name_H-M   'P 1'
#
loop_
_entity.id
_entity.type
_entity.pdbx_description
1 polymer ?
#
loop_
_entity_poly.entity_id
_entity_poly.type
_entity_poly.pdbx_seq_one_letter_code
_entity_poly.pdbx_strand_id
1 'polypeptide(L)'
;MISIVKTGPGSIKMPAILPSLTYDLKKKVEDLGVLASQKDLIYHWASFLWETTDGQPMKIDYQNLASTIVSAYPLLKGGPKGYDIVRTQLSTWIRNHRTTLKKQGKKRNAEENISHVPKMSKVEVSNETSEASTLNVSRALLELEKKQGKEGNTPHVQRLIKLTLNERLNWIKNEAKSILEVVKKYPHLNDCDSILFEFYNLKNTTEDSIFKNIQLMFFRLKNYFQVKDEGENFEIALVMKLNDAMTRKVKKEVKPLFTFKQTRSFTDCLVTEENESPRAIIYSDNKEISAAFIVADTNVRVQVSNSTVPKVVATLLAAYYVWDTVFPKQYSNMLEYTDSEVLGTIIKKNQVLLKFIRKREEKEKEEENQ
;
A
#
# COMPACT_ATOMS: atom_id res chain seq x y z
N MET A 1 -15.06 -9.92 -34.90
CA MET A 1 -14.53 -11.30 -34.79
C MET A 1 -13.38 -11.43 -35.76
N ILE A 2 -12.15 -11.48 -35.26
CA ILE A 2 -10.97 -11.80 -36.08
C ILE A 2 -10.46 -13.15 -35.60
N SER A 3 -10.45 -14.11 -36.52
CA SER A 3 -9.92 -15.46 -36.35
C SER A 3 -8.41 -15.39 -36.11
N ILE A 4 -7.94 -15.97 -35.00
CA ILE A 4 -6.51 -16.16 -34.76
C ILE A 4 -6.14 -17.56 -35.26
N VAL A 5 -5.35 -17.59 -36.33
CA VAL A 5 -4.71 -18.79 -36.88
C VAL A 5 -3.74 -19.36 -35.85
N LYS A 6 -3.94 -20.62 -35.45
CA LYS A 6 -3.05 -21.34 -34.52
C LYS A 6 -1.78 -21.79 -35.22
N THR A 7 -0.62 -21.27 -34.80
CA THR A 7 0.72 -21.76 -35.19
C THR A 7 1.53 -22.14 -33.96
N GLY A 8 1.48 -23.42 -33.54
CA GLY A 8 2.37 -24.05 -32.55
C GLY A 8 2.42 -23.41 -31.15
N PRO A 9 3.20 -23.99 -30.20
CA PRO A 9 3.48 -23.32 -28.93
C PRO A 9 4.39 -22.12 -29.20
N GLY A 10 3.80 -20.93 -29.24
CA GLY A 10 4.53 -19.68 -29.45
C GLY A 10 5.40 -19.31 -28.25
N SER A 11 6.54 -18.67 -28.51
CA SER A 11 7.35 -17.99 -27.50
C SER A 11 7.43 -16.51 -27.90
N ILE A 12 7.45 -15.62 -26.92
CA ILE A 12 7.56 -14.18 -27.14
C ILE A 12 9.03 -13.87 -27.46
N LYS A 13 9.33 -13.62 -28.74
CA LYS A 13 10.65 -13.16 -29.18
C LYS A 13 10.89 -11.69 -28.79
N MET A 14 12.16 -11.30 -28.67
CA MET A 14 12.55 -9.91 -28.39
C MET A 14 12.90 -9.18 -29.71
N PRO A 15 12.42 -7.94 -29.93
CA PRO A 15 11.46 -7.21 -29.09
C PRO A 15 10.06 -7.82 -29.20
N ALA A 16 9.35 -7.90 -28.07
CA ALA A 16 7.96 -8.35 -28.08
C ALA A 16 7.11 -7.31 -28.83
N ILE A 17 6.13 -7.76 -29.61
CA ILE A 17 5.14 -6.86 -30.20
C ILE A 17 3.97 -6.79 -29.22
N LEU A 18 3.71 -5.60 -28.66
CA LEU A 18 2.57 -5.42 -27.76
C LEU A 18 1.26 -5.44 -28.56
N PRO A 19 0.24 -6.19 -28.13
CA PRO A 19 -1.08 -6.07 -28.71
C PRO A 19 -1.60 -4.63 -28.50
N SER A 20 -2.35 -4.13 -29.48
CA SER A 20 -3.04 -2.85 -29.34
C SER A 20 -4.06 -2.94 -28.21
N LEU A 21 -4.12 -1.88 -27.40
CA LEU A 21 -5.13 -1.77 -26.35
C LEU A 21 -6.52 -1.77 -26.97
N THR A 22 -7.48 -2.41 -26.31
CA THR A 22 -8.89 -2.29 -26.66
C THR A 22 -9.34 -0.83 -26.51
N TYR A 23 -10.38 -0.43 -27.24
CA TYR A 23 -10.90 0.94 -27.17
C TYR A 23 -11.18 1.39 -25.73
N ASP A 24 -11.86 0.54 -24.95
CA ASP A 24 -12.19 0.83 -23.55
C ASP A 24 -10.94 0.99 -22.67
N LEU A 25 -9.93 0.14 -22.87
CA LEU A 25 -8.70 0.19 -22.11
C LEU A 25 -7.84 1.40 -22.50
N LYS A 26 -7.83 1.75 -23.79
CA LYS A 26 -7.18 2.96 -24.28
C LYS A 26 -7.82 4.21 -23.68
N LYS A 27 -9.15 4.31 -23.74
CA LYS A 27 -9.92 5.40 -23.13
C LYS A 27 -9.68 5.48 -21.63
N LYS A 28 -9.67 4.34 -20.94
CA LYS A 28 -9.38 4.28 -19.49
C LYS A 28 -7.98 4.77 -19.15
N VAL A 29 -6.98 4.46 -19.98
CA VAL A 29 -5.61 4.97 -19.82
C VAL A 29 -5.54 6.47 -20.12
N GLU A 30 -6.29 6.97 -21.10
CA GLU A 30 -6.40 8.40 -21.39
C GLU A 30 -7.06 9.17 -20.23
N ASP A 31 -8.13 8.62 -19.65
CA ASP A 31 -8.93 9.24 -18.60
C ASP A 31 -8.27 9.16 -17.21
N LEU A 32 -7.67 8.02 -16.86
CA LEU A 32 -7.16 7.73 -15.49
C LEU A 32 -5.64 7.62 -15.40
N GLY A 33 -4.96 7.58 -16.55
CA GLY A 33 -3.52 7.33 -16.62
C GLY A 33 -3.12 5.85 -16.49
N VAL A 34 -1.86 5.59 -16.84
CA VAL A 34 -1.26 4.25 -16.92
C VAL A 34 -1.19 3.56 -15.56
N LEU A 35 -0.91 4.31 -14.49
CA LEU A 35 -0.76 3.75 -13.14
C LEU A 35 -2.09 3.33 -12.53
N ALA A 36 -3.13 4.16 -12.62
CA ALA A 36 -4.47 3.79 -12.14
C ALA A 36 -5.06 2.63 -12.95
N SER A 37 -4.72 2.55 -14.24
CA SER A 37 -5.15 1.48 -15.14
C SER A 37 -4.24 0.25 -15.12
N GLN A 38 -3.22 0.22 -14.26
CA GLN A 38 -2.16 -0.80 -14.30
C GLN A 38 -2.73 -2.22 -14.17
N LYS A 39 -3.70 -2.45 -13.29
CA LYS A 39 -4.30 -3.77 -13.10
C LYS A 39 -4.94 -4.31 -14.39
N ASP A 40 -5.67 -3.46 -15.12
CA ASP A 40 -6.37 -3.84 -16.35
C ASP A 40 -5.40 -3.99 -17.53
N LEU A 41 -4.37 -3.15 -17.57
CA LEU A 41 -3.26 -3.28 -18.51
C LEU A 41 -2.50 -4.60 -18.32
N ILE A 42 -2.17 -4.95 -17.08
CA ILE A 42 -1.56 -6.24 -16.75
C ILE A 42 -2.49 -7.40 -17.13
N TYR A 43 -3.80 -7.29 -16.89
CA TYR A 43 -4.76 -8.31 -17.30
C TYR A 43 -4.73 -8.52 -18.82
N HIS A 44 -4.78 -7.44 -19.59
CA HIS A 44 -4.75 -7.46 -21.04
C HIS A 44 -3.47 -8.12 -21.58
N TRP A 45 -2.30 -7.69 -21.11
CA TRP A 45 -1.02 -8.26 -21.57
C TRP A 45 -0.76 -9.67 -21.05
N ALA A 46 -1.21 -10.01 -19.83
CA ALA A 46 -1.09 -11.37 -19.32
C ALA A 46 -2.01 -12.35 -20.08
N SER A 47 -3.18 -11.89 -20.52
CA SER A 47 -4.07 -12.67 -21.40
C SER A 47 -3.41 -12.90 -22.76
N PHE A 48 -2.83 -11.87 -23.36
CA PHE A 48 -2.05 -12.00 -24.60
C PHE A 48 -0.87 -12.98 -24.45
N LEU A 49 -0.10 -12.87 -23.35
CA LEU A 49 1.00 -13.78 -23.05
C LEU A 49 0.51 -15.23 -22.93
N TRP A 50 -0.60 -15.42 -22.21
CA TRP A 50 -1.23 -16.73 -22.04
C TRP A 50 -1.64 -17.33 -23.38
N GLU A 51 -2.36 -16.58 -24.21
CA GLU A 51 -2.83 -17.05 -25.52
C GLU A 51 -1.67 -17.35 -26.48
N THR A 52 -0.67 -16.46 -26.52
CA THR A 52 0.46 -16.59 -27.45
C THR A 52 1.37 -17.77 -27.10
N THR A 53 1.42 -18.16 -25.83
CA THR A 53 2.27 -19.27 -25.34
C THR A 53 1.49 -20.56 -25.10
N ASP A 54 0.26 -20.65 -25.60
CA ASP A 54 -0.66 -21.78 -25.40
C ASP A 54 -0.78 -22.20 -23.92
N GLY A 55 -0.86 -21.18 -23.05
CA GLY A 55 -0.95 -21.33 -21.61
C GLY A 55 0.33 -21.81 -20.91
N GLN A 56 1.47 -21.91 -21.62
CA GLN A 56 2.76 -22.39 -21.11
C GLN A 56 3.91 -21.39 -21.30
N PRO A 57 3.81 -20.16 -20.76
CA PRO A 57 4.89 -19.18 -20.85
C PRO A 57 6.12 -19.61 -20.04
N MET A 58 7.29 -19.50 -20.67
CA MET A 58 8.60 -19.69 -20.05
C MET A 58 9.09 -18.39 -19.41
N LYS A 59 10.13 -18.51 -18.55
CA LYS A 59 10.74 -17.37 -17.85
C LYS A 59 11.16 -16.24 -18.81
N ILE A 60 11.68 -16.60 -19.98
CA ILE A 60 12.13 -15.64 -21.00
C ILE A 60 10.95 -14.86 -21.61
N ASP A 61 9.77 -15.47 -21.77
CA ASP A 61 8.61 -14.79 -22.35
C ASP A 61 8.11 -13.67 -21.44
N TYR A 62 8.10 -13.92 -20.12
CA TYR A 62 7.78 -12.89 -19.13
C TYR A 62 8.79 -11.75 -19.14
N GLN A 63 10.08 -12.05 -19.33
CA GLN A 63 11.14 -11.03 -19.37
C GLN A 63 11.01 -10.17 -20.62
N ASN A 64 10.85 -10.80 -21.79
CA ASN A 64 10.74 -10.11 -23.07
C ASN A 64 9.50 -9.21 -23.08
N LEU A 65 8.34 -9.73 -22.67
CA LEU A 65 7.11 -8.95 -22.64
C LEU A 65 7.19 -7.82 -21.60
N ALA A 66 7.68 -8.09 -20.38
CA ALA A 66 7.79 -7.06 -19.34
C ALA A 66 8.76 -5.94 -19.73
N SER A 67 9.88 -6.29 -20.38
CA SER A 67 10.86 -5.31 -20.88
C SER A 67 10.20 -4.39 -21.91
N THR A 68 9.51 -4.95 -22.91
CA THR A 68 8.79 -4.16 -23.93
C THR A 68 7.68 -3.31 -23.32
N ILE A 69 6.90 -3.84 -22.36
CA ILE A 69 5.88 -3.05 -21.66
C ILE A 69 6.49 -1.84 -20.99
N VAL A 70 7.60 -2.01 -20.25
CA VAL A 70 8.27 -0.90 -19.57
C VAL A 70 8.91 0.08 -20.55
N SER A 71 9.40 -0.39 -21.71
CA SER A 71 9.86 0.50 -22.77
C SER A 71 8.73 1.36 -23.35
N ALA A 72 7.54 0.79 -23.55
CA ALA A 72 6.38 1.52 -24.08
C ALA A 72 5.68 2.39 -23.01
N TYR A 73 5.74 1.96 -21.75
CA TYR A 73 5.10 2.60 -20.60
C TYR A 73 6.12 2.76 -19.45
N PRO A 74 7.02 3.76 -19.54
CA PRO A 74 8.10 3.94 -18.55
C PRO A 74 7.62 4.13 -17.11
N LEU A 75 6.38 4.61 -16.92
CA LEU A 75 5.76 4.76 -15.60
C LEU A 75 5.60 3.42 -14.84
N LEU A 76 5.62 2.28 -15.55
CA LEU A 76 5.52 0.95 -14.96
C LEU A 76 6.88 0.37 -14.52
N LYS A 77 7.98 1.11 -14.70
CA LYS A 77 9.33 0.66 -14.35
C LYS A 77 9.46 0.39 -12.83
N GLY A 78 10.11 -0.70 -12.48
CA GLY A 78 10.51 -1.00 -11.10
C GLY A 78 11.10 -2.39 -10.86
N GLY A 79 11.70 -2.56 -9.68
CA GLY A 79 12.47 -3.73 -9.28
C GLY A 79 13.90 -3.75 -9.84
N PRO A 80 14.75 -4.73 -9.45
CA PRO A 80 16.20 -4.69 -9.71
C PRO A 80 16.60 -4.55 -11.18
N LYS A 81 15.83 -5.15 -12.11
CA LYS A 81 16.08 -5.05 -13.56
C LYS A 81 15.21 -4.00 -14.27
N GLY A 82 14.50 -3.17 -13.53
CA GLY A 82 13.59 -2.15 -14.06
C GLY A 82 12.27 -2.68 -14.62
N TYR A 83 12.14 -3.96 -14.95
CA TYR A 83 10.88 -4.59 -15.40
C TYR A 83 10.35 -5.66 -14.46
N ASP A 84 11.00 -5.88 -13.31
CA ASP A 84 10.70 -7.00 -12.41
C ASP A 84 9.32 -6.91 -11.78
N ILE A 85 8.80 -5.70 -11.53
CA ILE A 85 7.43 -5.52 -11.02
C ILE A 85 6.41 -6.02 -12.04
N VAL A 86 6.49 -5.52 -13.28
CA VAL A 86 5.59 -5.95 -14.38
C VAL A 86 5.72 -7.45 -14.62
N ARG A 87 6.95 -7.98 -14.66
CA ARG A 87 7.22 -9.42 -14.80
C ARG A 87 6.53 -10.25 -13.71
N THR A 88 6.60 -9.78 -12.47
CA THR A 88 5.98 -10.45 -11.32
C THR A 88 4.46 -10.37 -11.40
N GLN A 89 3.90 -9.24 -11.79
CA GLN A 89 2.46 -9.06 -11.97
C GLN A 89 1.89 -9.98 -13.06
N LEU A 90 2.56 -10.07 -14.22
CA LEU A 90 2.21 -11.02 -15.28
C LEU A 90 2.23 -12.48 -14.77
N SER A 91 3.29 -12.86 -14.07
CA SER A 91 3.45 -14.21 -13.50
C SER A 91 2.36 -14.55 -12.48
N THR A 92 2.06 -13.60 -11.59
CA THR A 92 1.01 -13.74 -10.58
C THR A 92 -0.37 -13.91 -11.23
N TRP A 93 -0.68 -13.09 -12.24
CA TRP A 93 -1.94 -13.22 -12.97
C TRP A 93 -2.08 -14.60 -13.61
N ILE A 94 -1.07 -15.07 -14.34
CA ILE A 94 -1.09 -16.37 -15.02
C ILE A 94 -1.21 -17.54 -14.02
N ARG A 95 -0.53 -17.45 -12.88
CA ARG A 95 -0.65 -18.43 -11.79
C ARG A 95 -2.07 -18.48 -11.22
N ASN A 96 -2.69 -17.33 -11.02
CA ASN A 96 -4.06 -17.22 -10.51
C ASN A 96 -5.07 -17.73 -11.55
N HIS A 97 -4.86 -17.43 -12.83
CA HIS A 97 -5.67 -17.92 -13.94
C HIS A 97 -5.64 -19.45 -14.03
N ARG A 98 -4.44 -20.07 -13.99
CA ARG A 98 -4.25 -21.53 -13.92
C ARG A 98 -4.98 -22.16 -12.74
N THR A 99 -4.90 -21.52 -11.57
CA THR A 99 -5.56 -22.03 -10.35
C THR A 99 -7.07 -22.00 -10.50
N THR A 100 -7.61 -20.95 -11.12
CA THR A 100 -9.05 -20.78 -11.38
C THR A 100 -9.56 -21.83 -12.36
N LEU A 101 -8.85 -22.07 -13.46
CA LEU A 101 -9.18 -23.13 -14.43
C LEU A 101 -9.18 -24.52 -13.77
N LYS A 102 -8.20 -24.82 -12.91
CA LYS A 102 -8.15 -26.09 -12.14
C LYS A 102 -9.34 -26.24 -11.19
N LYS A 103 -9.78 -25.16 -10.53
CA LYS A 103 -10.95 -25.17 -9.63
C LYS A 103 -12.25 -25.38 -10.42
N GLN A 104 -12.38 -24.77 -11.59
CA GLN A 104 -13.55 -24.96 -12.47
C GLN A 104 -13.61 -26.38 -13.04
N GLY A 105 -12.47 -26.96 -13.41
CA GLY A 105 -12.39 -28.38 -13.82
C GLY A 105 -12.74 -29.35 -12.69
N LYS A 106 -12.37 -29.06 -11.44
CA LYS A 106 -12.76 -29.86 -10.27
C LYS A 106 -14.25 -29.72 -9.90
N LYS A 107 -14.86 -28.56 -10.11
CA LYS A 107 -16.30 -28.35 -9.82
C LYS A 107 -17.20 -29.15 -10.75
N ARG A 108 -16.86 -29.24 -12.05
CA ARG A 108 -17.59 -30.10 -13.00
C ARG A 108 -17.52 -31.59 -12.64
N ASN A 109 -16.43 -32.04 -12.01
CA ASN A 109 -16.28 -33.43 -11.57
C ASN A 109 -16.85 -33.71 -10.17
N ALA A 110 -17.22 -32.67 -9.41
CA ALA A 110 -17.75 -32.79 -8.04
C ALA A 110 -19.28 -32.69 -7.98
N GLU A 111 -19.94 -32.22 -9.05
CA GLU A 111 -21.41 -32.19 -9.15
C GLU A 111 -22.03 -33.56 -9.51
N GLU A 112 -21.23 -34.56 -9.90
CA GLU A 112 -21.70 -35.95 -10.09
C GLU A 112 -21.65 -36.81 -8.81
N ASN A 113 -21.10 -36.30 -7.71
CA ASN A 113 -21.04 -37.04 -6.45
C ASN A 113 -21.08 -36.07 -5.27
N ILE A 114 -22.26 -35.87 -4.66
CA ILE A 114 -22.48 -35.82 -3.20
C ILE A 114 -23.99 -35.86 -2.94
N SER A 115 -24.44 -37.02 -2.44
CA SER A 115 -25.55 -37.16 -1.51
C SER A 115 -24.93 -37.27 -0.10
N HIS A 116 -25.14 -36.25 0.75
CA HIS A 116 -25.62 -36.39 2.14
C HIS A 116 -25.36 -35.14 3.01
N VAL A 117 -26.47 -34.64 3.54
CA VAL A 117 -26.79 -34.00 4.84
C VAL A 117 -25.64 -33.60 5.79
N PRO A 118 -25.66 -32.36 6.35
CA PRO A 118 -24.76 -31.93 7.41
C PRO A 118 -25.27 -32.32 8.82
N LYS A 119 -24.39 -32.86 9.67
CA LYS A 119 -24.59 -32.94 11.13
C LYS A 119 -23.81 -31.82 11.81
N MET A 120 -24.52 -30.97 12.53
CA MET A 120 -23.96 -30.09 13.55
C MET A 120 -23.60 -30.89 14.80
N SER A 121 -22.44 -30.62 15.38
CA SER A 121 -22.12 -30.99 16.76
C SER A 121 -21.72 -29.74 17.54
N LYS A 122 -22.45 -29.52 18.64
CA LYS A 122 -22.10 -28.65 19.77
C LYS A 122 -20.77 -29.14 20.37
N VAL A 123 -19.91 -28.21 20.77
CA VAL A 123 -18.85 -28.48 21.75
C VAL A 123 -18.90 -27.40 22.81
N GLU A 124 -18.97 -27.88 24.05
CA GLU A 124 -19.08 -27.16 25.30
C GLU A 124 -17.78 -26.43 25.67
N VAL A 125 -17.96 -25.42 26.52
CA VAL A 125 -16.94 -24.57 27.11
C VAL A 125 -16.26 -25.32 28.25
N SER A 126 -14.94 -25.46 28.18
CA SER A 126 -14.10 -25.77 29.34
C SER A 126 -12.84 -24.90 29.35
N ASN A 127 -12.59 -24.28 30.51
CA ASN A 127 -11.48 -23.38 30.81
C ASN A 127 -10.13 -24.11 30.85
N GLU A 128 -9.27 -23.89 29.85
CA GLU A 128 -7.82 -24.12 29.93
C GLU A 128 -7.08 -23.00 29.19
N THR A 129 -6.67 -21.97 29.91
CA THR A 129 -6.41 -20.61 29.35
C THR A 129 -4.93 -20.26 29.09
N SER A 130 -4.04 -21.21 28.77
CA SER A 130 -2.62 -20.85 28.50
C SER A 130 -1.96 -21.59 27.32
N GLU A 131 -2.09 -22.91 27.21
CA GLU A 131 -1.45 -23.66 26.12
C GLU A 131 -2.27 -23.64 24.82
N ALA A 132 -3.60 -23.71 24.94
CA ALA A 132 -4.52 -23.70 23.81
C ALA A 132 -4.52 -22.36 23.05
N SER A 133 -4.32 -21.23 23.75
CA SER A 133 -4.18 -19.91 23.12
C SER A 133 -2.88 -19.82 22.33
N THR A 134 -1.75 -20.25 22.89
CA THR A 134 -0.44 -20.24 22.25
C THR A 134 -0.38 -21.12 21.00
N LEU A 135 -0.97 -22.33 21.05
CA LEU A 135 -1.15 -23.22 19.89
C LEU A 135 -2.01 -22.59 18.79
N ASN A 136 -3.03 -21.82 19.17
CA ASN A 136 -3.92 -21.14 18.23
C ASN A 136 -3.21 -19.98 17.53
N VAL A 137 -2.39 -19.20 18.26
CA VAL A 137 -1.61 -18.09 17.69
C VAL A 137 -0.52 -18.63 16.75
N SER A 138 0.24 -19.66 17.15
CA SER A 138 1.26 -20.30 16.30
C SER A 138 0.66 -20.87 15.00
N ARG A 139 -0.52 -21.51 15.08
CA ARG A 139 -1.23 -22.01 13.89
C ARG A 139 -1.69 -20.85 13.00
N ALA A 140 -2.18 -19.76 13.59
CA ALA A 140 -2.61 -18.57 12.85
C ALA A 140 -1.44 -17.87 12.14
N LEU A 141 -0.25 -17.82 12.75
CA LEU A 141 0.97 -17.30 12.11
C LEU A 141 1.35 -18.14 10.89
N LEU A 142 1.41 -19.47 11.04
CA LEU A 142 1.69 -20.38 9.93
C LEU A 142 0.66 -20.25 8.79
N GLU A 143 -0.60 -19.97 9.13
CA GLU A 143 -1.63 -19.75 8.13
C GLU A 143 -1.45 -18.41 7.38
N LEU A 144 -1.12 -17.33 8.09
CA LEU A 144 -0.77 -16.05 7.48
C LEU A 144 0.45 -16.18 6.55
N GLU A 145 1.47 -16.91 6.98
CA GLU A 145 2.66 -17.23 6.18
C GLU A 145 2.31 -18.05 4.94
N LYS A 146 1.32 -18.95 4.99
CA LYS A 146 0.88 -19.70 3.80
C LYS A 146 0.07 -18.87 2.82
N LYS A 147 -0.58 -17.80 3.30
CA LYS A 147 -1.44 -16.92 2.51
C LYS A 147 -0.69 -15.80 1.77
N GLN A 148 0.64 -15.73 1.88
CA GLN A 148 1.58 -14.84 1.15
C GLN A 148 1.03 -14.22 -0.17
N GLY A 149 0.32 -13.10 -0.06
CA GLY A 149 -0.18 -12.31 -1.19
C GLY A 149 -1.19 -13.01 -2.12
N LYS A 150 -1.79 -14.14 -1.72
CA LYS A 150 -2.77 -14.88 -2.56
C LYS A 150 -4.22 -14.51 -2.27
N GLU A 151 -4.51 -14.02 -1.08
CA GLU A 151 -5.82 -13.56 -0.65
C GLU A 151 -5.67 -12.12 -0.15
N GLY A 152 -6.53 -11.22 -0.62
CA GLY A 152 -6.54 -9.82 -0.15
C GLY A 152 -6.99 -9.70 1.30
N ASN A 153 -7.35 -8.49 1.71
CA ASN A 153 -7.89 -8.16 3.03
C ASN A 153 -9.28 -8.80 3.25
N THR A 154 -9.34 -10.11 3.45
CA THR A 154 -10.57 -10.87 3.72
C THR A 154 -10.88 -10.88 5.22
N PRO A 155 -12.14 -11.05 5.64
CA PRO A 155 -12.50 -11.16 7.06
C PRO A 155 -11.71 -12.24 7.81
N HIS A 156 -11.37 -13.33 7.11
CA HIS A 156 -10.53 -14.39 7.67
C HIS A 156 -9.09 -13.93 7.90
N VAL A 157 -8.48 -13.25 6.93
CA VAL A 157 -7.13 -12.67 7.08
C VAL A 157 -7.12 -11.62 8.19
N GLN A 158 -8.12 -10.75 8.27
CA GLN A 158 -8.28 -9.77 9.36
C GLN A 158 -8.35 -10.44 10.74
N ARG A 159 -9.10 -11.54 10.86
CA ARG A 159 -9.15 -12.33 12.09
C ARG A 159 -7.78 -12.87 12.48
N LEU A 160 -7.04 -13.43 11.52
CA LEU A 160 -5.69 -13.95 11.76
C LEU A 160 -4.71 -12.82 12.16
N ILE A 161 -4.76 -11.67 11.47
CA ILE A 161 -3.97 -10.48 11.77
C ILE A 161 -4.22 -10.04 13.22
N LYS A 162 -5.49 -9.99 13.65
CA LYS A 162 -5.85 -9.62 15.02
C LYS A 162 -5.35 -10.63 16.05
N LEU A 163 -5.48 -11.93 15.79
CA LEU A 163 -5.04 -12.99 16.70
C LEU A 163 -3.54 -12.99 16.93
N THR A 164 -2.75 -12.64 15.91
CA THR A 164 -1.29 -12.75 15.94
C THR A 164 -0.58 -11.41 16.17
N LEU A 165 -1.34 -10.34 16.45
CA LEU A 165 -0.87 -8.96 16.54
C LEU A 165 0.31 -8.77 17.52
N ASN A 166 0.14 -9.24 18.76
CA ASN A 166 1.15 -9.04 19.80
C ASN A 166 2.46 -9.77 19.49
N GLU A 167 2.39 -11.00 18.97
CA GLU A 167 3.59 -11.77 18.59
C GLU A 167 4.31 -11.10 17.43
N ARG A 168 3.58 -10.66 16.40
CA ARG A 168 4.19 -9.94 15.27
C ARG A 168 4.86 -8.65 15.72
N LEU A 169 4.19 -7.83 16.53
CA LEU A 169 4.79 -6.60 17.06
C LEU A 169 6.03 -6.86 17.89
N ASN A 170 6.00 -7.87 18.76
CA ASN A 170 7.15 -8.20 19.60
C ASN A 170 8.35 -8.59 18.73
N TRP A 171 8.11 -9.39 17.69
CA TRP A 171 9.13 -9.73 16.72
C TRP A 171 9.64 -8.50 15.95
N ILE A 172 8.73 -7.63 15.46
CA ILE A 172 9.10 -6.43 14.70
C ILE A 172 9.95 -5.48 15.57
N LYS A 173 9.59 -5.31 16.83
CA LYS A 173 10.29 -4.39 17.73
C LYS A 173 11.66 -4.91 18.19
N ASN A 174 11.79 -6.21 18.41
CA ASN A 174 12.96 -6.78 19.09
C ASN A 174 13.90 -7.55 18.16
N GLU A 175 13.41 -8.05 17.02
CA GLU A 175 14.18 -8.95 16.14
C GLU A 175 14.36 -8.43 14.72
N ALA A 176 13.38 -7.71 14.17
CA ALA A 176 13.46 -7.21 12.80
C ALA A 176 14.58 -6.17 12.65
N LYS A 177 15.43 -6.33 11.63
CA LYS A 177 16.55 -5.42 11.36
C LYS A 177 16.21 -4.34 10.35
N SER A 178 15.21 -4.58 9.50
CA SER A 178 14.80 -3.63 8.48
C SER A 178 13.32 -3.82 8.09
N ILE A 179 12.74 -2.79 7.47
CA ILE A 179 11.34 -2.82 7.02
C ILE A 179 11.14 -3.87 5.92
N LEU A 180 12.14 -4.07 5.06
CA LEU A 180 12.15 -5.13 4.08
C LEU A 180 12.05 -6.52 4.72
N GLU A 181 12.70 -6.74 5.87
CA GLU A 181 12.59 -8.00 6.62
C GLU A 181 11.18 -8.20 7.17
N VAL A 182 10.57 -7.14 7.71
CA VAL A 182 9.18 -7.14 8.18
C VAL A 182 8.23 -7.53 7.04
N VAL A 183 8.34 -6.87 5.89
CA VAL A 183 7.49 -7.12 4.73
C VAL A 183 7.72 -8.50 4.13
N LYS A 184 8.97 -9.02 4.13
CA LYS A 184 9.25 -10.39 3.69
C LYS A 184 8.64 -11.44 4.61
N LYS A 185 8.72 -11.24 5.92
CA LYS A 185 8.15 -12.16 6.92
C LYS A 185 6.62 -12.07 6.96
N TYR A 186 6.07 -10.87 6.83
CA TYR A 186 4.63 -10.60 6.86
C TYR A 186 4.16 -9.86 5.60
N PRO A 187 3.99 -10.54 4.44
CA PRO A 187 3.69 -9.85 3.18
C PRO A 187 2.32 -9.15 3.10
N HIS A 188 1.39 -9.47 4.00
CA HIS A 188 0.14 -8.71 4.13
C HIS A 188 0.41 -7.28 4.62
N LEU A 189 1.53 -7.02 5.29
CA LEU A 189 1.96 -5.68 5.66
C LEU A 189 2.52 -4.89 4.48
N ASN A 190 2.49 -5.42 3.24
CA ASN A 190 2.75 -4.67 2.00
C ASN A 190 1.46 -4.23 1.30
N ASP A 191 0.40 -3.99 2.09
CA ASP A 191 -0.93 -3.59 1.63
C ASP A 191 -1.47 -2.48 2.53
N CYS A 192 -2.00 -1.42 1.93
CA CYS A 192 -2.45 -0.23 2.65
C CYS A 192 -3.56 -0.54 3.65
N ASP A 193 -4.57 -1.30 3.23
CA ASP A 193 -5.74 -1.57 4.05
C ASP A 193 -5.38 -2.49 5.23
N SER A 194 -4.43 -3.41 5.03
CA SER A 194 -3.90 -4.28 6.09
C SER A 194 -3.07 -3.51 7.12
N ILE A 195 -2.23 -2.57 6.69
CA ILE A 195 -1.45 -1.68 7.59
C ILE A 195 -2.39 -0.81 8.43
N LEU A 196 -3.38 -0.19 7.80
CA LEU A 196 -4.37 0.63 8.49
C LEU A 196 -5.19 -0.20 9.48
N PHE A 197 -5.67 -1.38 9.08
CA PHE A 197 -6.40 -2.29 9.95
C PHE A 197 -5.58 -2.67 11.19
N GLU A 198 -4.30 -3.01 11.01
CA GLU A 198 -3.41 -3.32 12.13
C GLU A 198 -3.25 -2.12 13.06
N PHE A 199 -2.97 -0.94 12.51
CA PHE A 199 -2.84 0.30 13.27
C PHE A 199 -4.09 0.65 14.09
N TYR A 200 -5.30 0.48 13.53
CA TYR A 200 -6.54 0.73 14.26
C TYR A 200 -6.71 -0.20 15.46
N ASN A 201 -6.38 -1.48 15.30
CA ASN A 201 -6.40 -2.43 16.41
C ASN A 201 -5.33 -2.09 17.47
N LEU A 202 -4.13 -1.68 17.05
CA LEU A 202 -3.05 -1.27 17.95
C LEU A 202 -3.42 -0.07 18.82
N LYS A 203 -4.12 0.90 18.23
CA LYS A 203 -4.52 2.14 18.90
C LYS A 203 -5.89 2.06 19.54
N ASN A 204 -6.56 0.91 19.44
CA ASN A 204 -7.93 0.72 19.91
C ASN A 204 -8.85 1.86 19.44
N THR A 205 -8.76 2.18 18.15
CA THR A 205 -9.46 3.31 17.51
C THR A 205 -10.15 2.83 16.23
N THR A 206 -10.94 3.70 15.60
CA THR A 206 -11.63 3.42 14.35
C THR A 206 -11.10 4.28 13.21
N GLU A 207 -11.31 3.81 11.98
CA GLU A 207 -11.00 4.56 10.76
C GLU A 207 -11.66 5.96 10.77
N ASP A 208 -12.95 6.02 11.07
CA ASP A 208 -13.71 7.27 11.16
C ASP A 208 -13.12 8.25 12.18
N SER A 209 -12.70 7.76 13.35
CA SER A 209 -12.09 8.61 14.38
C SER A 209 -10.76 9.18 13.92
N ILE A 210 -9.92 8.36 13.26
CA ILE A 210 -8.64 8.80 12.73
C ILE A 210 -8.83 9.84 11.64
N PHE A 211 -9.73 9.60 10.68
CA PHE A 211 -9.98 10.57 9.62
C PHE A 211 -10.60 11.86 10.13
N LYS A 212 -11.53 11.79 11.09
CA LYS A 212 -12.06 12.97 11.76
C LYS A 212 -10.94 13.80 12.40
N ASN A 213 -10.02 13.16 13.12
CA ASN A 213 -8.92 13.88 13.77
C ASN A 213 -7.93 14.48 12.77
N ILE A 214 -7.64 13.79 11.66
CA ILE A 214 -6.82 14.34 10.57
C ILE A 214 -7.50 15.56 9.93
N GLN A 215 -8.81 15.49 9.71
CA GLN A 215 -9.58 16.62 9.17
C GLN A 215 -9.57 17.82 10.13
N LEU A 216 -9.72 17.58 11.44
CA LEU A 216 -9.58 18.63 12.45
C LEU A 216 -8.17 19.24 12.46
N MET A 217 -7.13 18.40 12.34
CA MET A 217 -5.75 18.87 12.20
C MET A 217 -5.60 19.77 10.97
N PHE A 218 -6.12 19.38 9.81
CA PHE A 218 -6.08 20.19 8.59
C PHE A 218 -6.85 21.50 8.73
N PHE A 219 -8.03 21.49 9.37
CA PHE A 219 -8.78 22.71 9.64
C PHE A 219 -7.95 23.71 10.47
N ARG A 220 -7.33 23.26 11.56
CA ARG A 220 -6.45 24.11 12.40
C ARG A 220 -5.24 24.64 11.62
N LEU A 221 -4.61 23.78 10.81
CA LEU A 221 -3.50 24.20 9.96
C LEU A 221 -3.93 25.20 8.89
N LYS A 222 -5.14 25.06 8.32
CA LYS A 222 -5.71 25.99 7.34
C LYS A 222 -5.80 27.40 7.90
N ASN A 223 -6.37 27.54 9.09
CA ASN A 223 -6.51 28.82 9.77
C ASN A 223 -5.13 29.42 10.09
N TYR A 224 -4.25 28.62 10.69
CA TYR A 224 -2.90 29.06 11.04
C TYR A 224 -2.08 29.55 9.84
N PHE A 225 -2.10 28.80 8.74
CA PHE A 225 -1.36 29.15 7.52
C PHE A 225 -2.12 30.09 6.58
N GLN A 226 -3.35 30.50 6.94
CA GLN A 226 -4.23 31.37 6.14
C GLN A 226 -4.34 30.90 4.68
N VAL A 227 -4.55 29.60 4.47
CA VAL A 227 -4.72 29.04 3.13
C VAL A 227 -6.13 29.31 2.63
N LYS A 228 -6.24 30.06 1.53
CA LYS A 228 -7.51 30.52 0.95
C LYS A 228 -8.21 29.51 0.05
N ASP A 229 -7.53 28.46 -0.38
CA ASP A 229 -8.07 27.50 -1.35
C ASP A 229 -9.03 26.48 -0.72
N GLU A 230 -10.02 26.06 -1.51
CA GLU A 230 -10.98 25.00 -1.22
C GLU A 230 -10.79 23.86 -2.25
N GLY A 231 -10.66 22.61 -1.80
CA GLY A 231 -10.33 21.41 -2.60
C GLY A 231 -9.06 20.63 -2.16
N GLU A 232 -8.87 19.37 -2.60
CA GLU A 232 -7.76 18.49 -2.14
C GLU A 232 -6.36 19.11 -2.24
N ASN A 233 -6.15 20.02 -3.19
CA ASN A 233 -4.92 20.79 -3.32
C ASN A 233 -4.57 21.61 -2.07
N PHE A 234 -5.54 22.11 -1.30
CA PHE A 234 -5.23 22.84 -0.08
C PHE A 234 -4.62 21.89 0.95
N GLU A 235 -5.13 20.66 1.08
CA GLU A 235 -4.61 19.67 2.03
C GLU A 235 -3.14 19.34 1.72
N ILE A 236 -2.80 19.18 0.43
CA ILE A 236 -1.41 19.01 -0.02
C ILE A 236 -0.57 20.23 0.37
N ALA A 237 -1.06 21.44 0.11
CA ALA A 237 -0.37 22.67 0.49
C ALA A 237 -0.17 22.79 2.01
N LEU A 238 -1.13 22.35 2.83
CA LEU A 238 -1.02 22.32 4.28
C LEU A 238 0.07 21.36 4.75
N VAL A 239 0.09 20.13 4.21
CA VAL A 239 1.10 19.13 4.55
C VAL A 239 2.49 19.62 4.15
N MET A 240 2.63 20.26 2.98
CA MET A 240 3.91 20.85 2.55
C MET A 240 4.34 22.01 3.45
N LYS A 241 3.45 22.96 3.75
CA LYS A 241 3.73 24.08 4.67
C LYS A 241 4.10 23.59 6.07
N LEU A 242 3.43 22.55 6.55
CA LEU A 242 3.76 21.90 7.83
C LEU A 242 5.16 21.28 7.77
N ASN A 243 5.47 20.51 6.73
CA ASN A 243 6.80 19.91 6.55
C ASN A 243 7.90 20.99 6.56
N ASP A 244 7.69 22.10 5.85
CA ASP A 244 8.64 23.22 5.83
C ASP A 244 8.77 23.87 7.21
N ALA A 245 7.65 24.13 7.91
CA ALA A 245 7.67 24.71 9.25
C ALA A 245 8.45 23.85 10.24
N MET A 246 8.38 22.52 10.10
CA MET A 246 9.01 21.54 11.00
C MET A 246 10.46 21.23 10.64
N THR A 247 10.91 21.52 9.42
CA THR A 247 12.26 21.19 8.90
C THR A 247 13.20 22.38 8.76
N ARG A 248 12.72 23.63 8.89
CA ARG A 248 13.49 24.91 8.77
C ARG A 248 14.85 25.00 9.48
N LYS A 249 15.15 24.12 10.44
CA LYS A 249 16.42 24.10 11.19
C LYS A 249 17.35 22.92 10.88
N VAL A 250 16.95 22.01 9.99
CA VAL A 250 17.76 20.84 9.62
C VAL A 250 18.76 21.24 8.55
N LYS A 251 20.05 21.32 8.89
CA LYS A 251 21.14 21.74 7.99
C LYS A 251 21.53 20.71 6.92
N LYS A 252 20.99 19.49 6.96
CA LYS A 252 21.30 18.43 6.00
C LYS A 252 20.24 18.37 4.91
N GLU A 253 20.65 18.02 3.69
CA GLU A 253 19.75 17.57 2.62
C GLU A 253 19.05 16.29 3.06
N VAL A 254 17.92 16.42 3.76
CA VAL A 254 17.06 15.31 4.14
C VAL A 254 15.93 15.23 3.12
N LYS A 255 15.69 14.04 2.57
CA LYS A 255 14.52 13.77 1.73
C LYS A 255 13.25 14.13 2.52
N PRO A 256 12.29 14.90 1.97
CA PRO A 256 11.11 15.33 2.72
C PRO A 256 10.20 14.13 3.05
N LEU A 257 9.47 14.23 4.17
CA LEU A 257 8.55 13.17 4.62
C LEU A 257 7.38 13.00 3.63
N PHE A 258 6.93 14.11 3.05
CA PHE A 258 5.95 14.14 1.98
C PHE A 258 6.59 14.74 0.73
N THR A 259 6.51 14.02 -0.38
CA THR A 259 6.94 14.49 -1.70
C THR A 259 5.73 14.59 -2.61
N PHE A 260 5.53 15.76 -3.20
CA PHE A 260 4.48 16.00 -4.18
C PHE A 260 5.07 16.08 -5.59
N LYS A 261 4.41 15.42 -6.54
CA LYS A 261 4.85 15.28 -7.93
C LYS A 261 3.66 15.41 -8.88
N GLN A 262 3.91 15.94 -10.07
CA GLN A 262 2.92 15.84 -11.16
C GLN A 262 3.05 14.47 -11.84
N THR A 263 1.94 13.90 -12.32
CA THR A 263 1.88 12.53 -12.89
C THR A 263 2.82 12.28 -14.07
N ARG A 264 3.27 13.34 -14.75
CA ARG A 264 4.25 13.27 -15.85
C ARG A 264 5.72 13.20 -15.38
N SER A 265 5.99 13.23 -14.08
CA SER A 265 7.34 13.26 -13.54
C SER A 265 7.95 11.86 -13.36
N PHE A 266 9.28 11.80 -13.35
CA PHE A 266 10.05 10.56 -13.18
C PHE A 266 9.74 9.84 -11.86
N THR A 267 9.69 8.51 -11.91
CA THR A 267 9.41 7.61 -10.77
C THR A 267 10.62 7.37 -9.87
N ASP A 268 11.73 8.07 -10.07
CA ASP A 268 12.97 7.85 -9.31
C ASP A 268 12.77 8.09 -7.80
N CYS A 269 11.82 8.95 -7.44
CA CYS A 269 11.42 9.17 -6.05
C CYS A 269 10.69 8.00 -5.38
N LEU A 270 10.35 6.95 -6.14
CA LEU A 270 9.79 5.70 -5.64
C LEU A 270 10.87 4.64 -5.36
N VAL A 271 12.11 4.92 -5.72
CA VAL A 271 13.27 4.08 -5.40
C VAL A 271 13.85 4.58 -4.07
N THR A 272 13.93 3.67 -3.12
CA THR A 272 14.46 3.90 -1.77
C THR A 272 15.76 3.15 -1.57
N GLU A 273 16.60 3.69 -0.71
CA GLU A 273 17.83 3.06 -0.27
C GLU A 273 17.57 2.11 0.92
N GLU A 274 18.59 1.32 1.26
CA GLU A 274 18.54 0.42 2.41
C GLU A 274 18.38 1.21 3.70
N ASN A 275 17.50 0.73 4.59
CA ASN A 275 17.19 1.36 5.88
C ASN A 275 16.56 2.77 5.77
N GLU A 276 16.04 3.14 4.60
CA GLU A 276 15.34 4.40 4.44
C GLU A 276 13.97 4.34 5.14
N SER A 277 13.72 5.29 6.05
CA SER A 277 12.44 5.36 6.79
C SER A 277 11.25 5.62 5.86
N PRO A 278 10.01 5.26 6.29
CA PRO A 278 8.81 5.50 5.50
C PRO A 278 8.59 6.96 5.11
N ARG A 279 8.25 7.21 3.84
CA ARG A 279 7.90 8.53 3.30
C ARG A 279 6.71 8.40 2.36
N ALA A 280 5.92 9.46 2.24
CA ALA A 280 4.79 9.51 1.32
C ALA A 280 5.16 10.23 0.01
N ILE A 281 4.83 9.61 -1.12
CA ILE A 281 4.95 10.19 -2.45
C ILE A 281 3.54 10.33 -3.03
N ILE A 282 3.11 11.56 -3.32
CA ILE A 282 1.78 11.87 -3.86
C ILE A 282 1.96 12.41 -5.28
N TYR A 283 1.31 11.74 -6.24
CA TYR A 283 1.19 12.18 -7.62
C TYR A 283 -0.17 12.83 -7.83
N SER A 284 -0.17 13.98 -8.48
CA SER A 284 -1.40 14.64 -8.93
C SER A 284 -1.40 14.91 -10.43
N ASP A 285 -2.60 14.85 -10.99
CA ASP A 285 -2.91 15.35 -12.32
C ASP A 285 -4.05 16.36 -12.20
N ASN A 286 -3.90 17.52 -12.82
CA ASN A 286 -4.95 18.56 -12.85
C ASN A 286 -5.66 18.84 -11.50
N LYS A 287 -4.91 18.89 -10.39
CA LYS A 287 -5.41 19.16 -9.03
C LYS A 287 -6.11 17.99 -8.31
N GLU A 288 -6.13 16.81 -8.91
CA GLU A 288 -6.63 15.58 -8.30
C GLU A 288 -5.48 14.61 -8.03
N ILE A 289 -5.58 13.82 -6.95
CA ILE A 289 -4.56 12.82 -6.63
C ILE A 289 -4.74 11.61 -7.54
N SER A 290 -3.83 11.43 -8.49
CA SER A 290 -3.85 10.29 -9.40
C SER A 290 -3.34 9.00 -8.74
N ALA A 291 -2.37 9.13 -7.83
CA ALA A 291 -1.81 8.00 -7.10
C ALA A 291 -0.99 8.48 -5.90
N ALA A 292 -0.98 7.71 -4.81
CA ALA A 292 -0.06 7.91 -3.72
C ALA A 292 0.58 6.60 -3.25
N PHE A 293 1.81 6.71 -2.74
CA PHE A 293 2.60 5.58 -2.29
C PHE A 293 3.26 5.90 -0.95
N ILE A 294 3.28 4.92 -0.05
CA ILE A 294 4.24 4.89 1.05
C ILE A 294 5.44 4.09 0.58
N VAL A 295 6.61 4.72 0.58
CA VAL A 295 7.87 4.11 0.19
C VAL A 295 8.80 4.05 1.39
N ALA A 296 9.48 2.93 1.55
CA ALA A 296 10.46 2.70 2.59
C ALA A 296 11.54 1.75 2.04
N ASP A 297 12.63 1.58 2.78
CA ASP A 297 13.64 0.51 2.67
C ASP A 297 13.63 -0.32 1.38
N THR A 298 14.67 -0.20 0.55
CA THR A 298 14.93 -0.97 -0.68
C THR A 298 13.70 -1.65 -1.33
N ASN A 299 12.95 -0.90 -2.11
CA ASN A 299 11.78 -1.36 -2.88
C ASN A 299 10.52 -1.74 -2.08
N VAL A 300 10.43 -1.43 -0.78
CA VAL A 300 9.13 -1.48 -0.09
C VAL A 300 8.28 -0.30 -0.58
N ARG A 301 7.19 -0.63 -1.27
CA ARG A 301 6.27 0.35 -1.86
C ARG A 301 4.84 -0.14 -1.71
N VAL A 302 4.06 0.60 -0.94
CA VAL A 302 2.64 0.36 -0.73
C VAL A 302 1.85 1.44 -1.44
N GLN A 303 0.98 1.04 -2.37
CA GLN A 303 0.04 1.95 -3.00
C GLN A 303 -1.13 2.24 -2.06
N VAL A 304 -1.48 3.50 -1.91
CA VAL A 304 -2.66 3.92 -1.14
C VAL A 304 -3.89 3.80 -2.05
N SER A 305 -4.76 2.83 -1.78
CA SER A 305 -6.01 2.63 -2.53
C SER A 305 -6.97 3.81 -2.29
N ASN A 306 -7.63 4.31 -3.34
CA ASN A 306 -8.49 5.50 -3.28
C ASN A 306 -7.79 6.68 -2.58
N SER A 307 -6.64 7.09 -3.14
CA SER A 307 -5.72 8.03 -2.51
C SER A 307 -6.36 9.39 -2.26
N THR A 308 -6.59 9.73 -0.98
CA THR A 308 -6.87 11.09 -0.49
C THR A 308 -5.73 11.54 0.42
N VAL A 309 -5.50 12.84 0.60
CA VAL A 309 -4.43 13.32 1.52
C VAL A 309 -4.62 12.76 2.94
N PRO A 310 -5.83 12.75 3.54
CA PRO A 310 -6.05 12.16 4.85
C PRO A 310 -5.68 10.67 4.90
N LYS A 311 -6.04 9.89 3.87
CA LYS A 311 -5.67 8.47 3.79
C LYS A 311 -4.17 8.27 3.68
N VAL A 312 -3.47 9.12 2.93
CA VAL A 312 -2.00 9.10 2.84
C VAL A 312 -1.37 9.41 4.20
N VAL A 313 -1.83 10.45 4.90
CA VAL A 313 -1.34 10.81 6.25
C VAL A 313 -1.59 9.67 7.24
N ALA A 314 -2.80 9.10 7.26
CA ALA A 314 -3.14 7.97 8.12
C ALA A 314 -2.25 6.75 7.82
N THR A 315 -2.04 6.41 6.54
CA THR A 315 -1.24 5.25 6.14
C THR A 315 0.23 5.45 6.49
N LEU A 316 0.77 6.67 6.32
CA LEU A 316 2.14 6.98 6.72
C LEU A 316 2.33 6.88 8.23
N LEU A 317 1.40 7.43 9.02
CA LEU A 317 1.43 7.31 10.48
C LEU A 317 1.37 5.83 10.89
N ALA A 318 0.44 5.06 10.30
CA ALA A 318 0.30 3.64 10.54
C ALA A 318 1.57 2.84 10.19
N ALA A 319 2.27 3.18 9.10
CA ALA A 319 3.53 2.55 8.72
C ALA A 319 4.60 2.69 9.81
N TYR A 320 4.66 3.81 10.54
CA TYR A 320 5.56 3.96 11.70
C TYR A 320 5.10 3.22 12.97
N TYR A 321 3.89 2.69 13.00
CA TYR A 321 3.46 1.81 14.10
C TYR A 321 3.61 0.34 13.77
N VAL A 322 3.52 0.02 12.48
CA VAL A 322 3.47 -1.36 11.98
C VAL A 322 4.82 -1.83 11.46
N TRP A 323 5.63 -0.96 10.83
CA TRP A 323 6.94 -1.33 10.29
C TRP A 323 8.10 -0.80 11.12
N ASP A 324 8.06 0.49 11.48
CA ASP A 324 9.21 1.21 12.05
C ASP A 324 8.81 1.94 13.33
N THR A 325 8.86 1.23 14.47
CA THR A 325 8.35 1.71 15.77
C THR A 325 9.11 2.89 16.37
N VAL A 326 10.14 3.41 15.70
CA VAL A 326 10.94 4.54 16.15
C VAL A 326 10.90 5.66 15.11
N PHE A 327 10.37 6.83 15.51
CA PHE A 327 10.39 7.99 14.63
C PHE A 327 11.83 8.46 14.39
N PRO A 328 12.30 8.56 13.13
CA PRO A 328 13.62 9.05 12.83
C PRO A 328 13.74 10.53 13.20
N LYS A 329 14.89 10.93 13.74
CA LYS A 329 15.15 12.29 14.24
C LYS A 329 14.83 13.39 13.23
N GLN A 330 15.01 13.10 11.94
CA GLN A 330 14.75 14.07 10.87
C GLN A 330 13.26 14.36 10.63
N TYR A 331 12.38 13.45 11.03
CA TYR A 331 10.92 13.59 10.89
C TYR A 331 10.20 13.72 12.23
N SER A 332 10.93 13.64 13.36
CA SER A 332 10.33 13.56 14.69
C SER A 332 9.36 14.70 14.97
N ASN A 333 9.67 15.94 14.59
CA ASN A 333 8.76 17.07 14.80
C ASN A 333 7.41 16.90 14.08
N MET A 334 7.44 16.46 12.83
CA MET A 334 6.23 16.30 12.01
C MET A 334 5.44 15.07 12.43
N LEU A 335 6.12 13.96 12.71
CA LEU A 335 5.49 12.73 13.17
C LEU A 335 4.91 12.90 14.58
N GLU A 336 5.62 13.52 15.52
CA GLU A 336 5.09 13.82 16.86
C GLU A 336 3.92 14.81 16.82
N TYR A 337 3.95 15.80 15.92
CA TYR A 337 2.80 16.70 15.73
C TYR A 337 1.58 15.92 15.24
N THR A 338 1.75 15.13 14.18
CA THR A 338 0.68 14.34 13.57
C THR A 338 0.13 13.33 14.58
N ASP A 339 1.01 12.64 15.31
CA ASP A 339 0.65 11.70 16.37
C ASP A 339 -0.14 12.38 17.50
N SER A 340 0.26 13.59 17.91
CA SER A 340 -0.45 14.36 18.93
C SER A 340 -1.83 14.82 18.48
N GLU A 341 -1.96 15.34 17.26
CA GLU A 341 -3.24 15.84 16.74
C GLU A 341 -4.19 14.69 16.36
N VAL A 342 -3.66 13.56 15.87
CA VAL A 342 -4.47 12.44 15.39
C VAL A 342 -4.81 11.45 16.50
N LEU A 343 -3.88 11.17 17.41
CA LEU A 343 -4.05 10.19 18.49
C LEU A 343 -4.17 10.80 19.88
N GLY A 344 -4.05 12.12 20.02
CA GLY A 344 -4.11 12.80 21.31
C GLY A 344 -2.89 12.54 22.20
N THR A 345 -1.74 12.16 21.62
CA THR A 345 -0.54 11.88 22.41
C THR A 345 0.07 13.16 22.99
N ILE A 346 0.60 13.04 24.21
CA ILE A 346 1.16 14.17 24.95
C ILE A 346 2.60 14.43 24.50
N ILE A 347 2.85 15.62 23.95
CA ILE A 347 4.19 16.09 23.58
C ILE A 347 4.92 16.56 24.84
N LYS A 348 5.91 15.78 25.31
CA LYS A 348 6.59 16.07 26.59
C LYS A 348 7.88 16.87 26.48
N LYS A 349 8.65 16.74 25.39
CA LYS A 349 10.05 17.21 25.36
C LYS A 349 10.45 18.01 24.11
N ASN A 350 9.55 18.16 23.14
CA ASN A 350 9.88 18.80 21.86
C ASN A 350 9.58 20.31 21.89
N GLN A 351 10.57 21.12 22.27
CA GLN A 351 10.41 22.56 22.41
C GLN A 351 10.07 23.28 21.10
N VAL A 352 10.56 22.78 19.96
CA VAL A 352 10.23 23.35 18.64
C VAL A 352 8.74 23.17 18.37
N LEU A 353 8.24 21.97 18.61
CA LEU A 353 6.85 21.62 18.41
C LEU A 353 5.91 22.33 19.39
N LEU A 354 6.26 22.37 20.68
CA LEU A 354 5.49 23.10 21.70
C LEU A 354 5.37 24.59 21.36
N LYS A 355 6.47 25.21 20.87
CA LYS A 355 6.45 26.60 20.42
C LYS A 355 5.56 26.79 19.19
N PHE A 356 5.56 25.84 18.26
CA PHE A 356 4.68 25.88 17.09
C PHE A 356 3.20 25.80 17.49
N ILE A 357 2.85 24.84 18.35
CA ILE A 357 1.47 24.64 18.85
C ILE A 357 0.98 25.89 19.59
N ARG A 358 1.77 26.44 20.51
CA ARG A 358 1.40 27.67 21.22
C ARG A 358 1.11 28.83 20.25
N LYS A 359 1.97 29.04 19.26
CA LYS A 359 1.75 30.10 18.24
C LYS A 359 0.50 29.88 17.42
N ARG A 360 0.15 28.62 17.15
CA ARG A 360 -1.09 28.26 16.46
C ARG A 360 -2.30 28.63 17.31
N GLU A 361 -2.32 28.20 18.56
CA GLU A 361 -3.41 28.46 19.50
C GLU A 361 -3.59 29.95 19.83
N GLU A 362 -2.50 30.71 19.93
CA GLU A 362 -2.54 32.17 20.10
C GLU A 362 -3.28 32.82 18.91
N LYS A 363 -2.95 32.40 17.69
CA LYS A 363 -3.58 32.91 16.47
C LYS A 363 -5.05 32.52 16.35
N GLU A 364 -5.41 31.29 16.73
CA GLU A 364 -6.82 30.84 16.76
C GLU A 364 -7.66 31.71 17.71
N LYS A 365 -7.11 32.08 18.88
CA LYS A 365 -7.79 32.98 19.84
C LYS A 365 -7.92 34.42 19.34
N GLU A 366 -6.96 34.91 18.57
CA GLU A 366 -7.05 36.25 17.97
C GLU A 366 -8.20 36.34 16.95
N GLU A 367 -8.46 35.26 16.22
CA GLU A 367 -9.57 35.18 15.24
C GLU A 367 -10.94 35.01 15.91
N GLU A 368 -11.03 34.34 17.06
CA GLU A 368 -12.29 34.20 17.83
C GLU A 368 -12.77 35.50 18.49
N ASN A 369 -11.88 36.48 18.69
CA ASN A 369 -12.19 37.76 19.34
C ASN A 369 -12.45 38.92 18.35
N GLN A 370 -12.42 38.65 17.04
CA GLN A 370 -12.77 39.57 15.95
C GLN A 370 -14.15 39.23 15.42
#